data_AF-A0A6J6J1U4-F1
#
_entry.id   AF-A0A6J6J1U4-F1
#
_cell.length_a   1.000
_cell.length_b   1.000
_cell.length_c   1.000
_cell.angle_alpha   90.00
_cell.angle_beta   90.00
_cell.angle_gamma   90.00
#
_symmetry.space_group_name_H-M   'P 1'
#
loop_
_entity.id
_entity.type
_entity.pdbx_description
1 polymer ?
#
loop_
_entity_poly.entity_id
_entity_poly.type
_entity_poly.pdbx_seq_one_letter_code
_entity_poly.pdbx_strand_id
1 'polypeptide(L)'
;MAGDTSSPRQAVADYETTFGNVNAVLTDQRLSAAITLPQRNASEVIVARQRFLAETAAIADSPAALVNTPLTVVAAPLDLRWAPSPSFLRSVLRATQAAPWMIPTTLESLLNSPRGASNRLAYAAGNSELTRAYLSGLKAIQGKVGQLTAVQQTPGPVNQAYAEALLRAQSAAWRAEPGTGAALLAAISSELNTQIDQVRPISSGTITFSGDAGNVPVTLANDSDSVVNVGLSLIGVPSSRLESVPKTGIVIEPGQKISLEIPVRIVGGDPLPTKVQLLTPKGQAYGSPANIVLGSTAYARAAGWVVVAAFGAIAIFVVVGITRRIVQARKSDE
;
A
#
# COMPACT_ATOMS: atom_id res chain seq x y z
N MET A 1 21.94 23.84 14.20
CA MET A 1 21.80 25.16 13.55
C MET A 1 22.20 26.21 14.57
N ALA A 2 23.36 26.84 14.39
CA ALA A 2 23.66 28.09 15.09
C ALA A 2 22.93 29.18 14.31
N GLY A 3 21.81 29.67 14.85
CA GLY A 3 21.08 30.78 14.26
C GLY A 3 21.94 32.04 14.30
N ASP A 4 21.95 32.76 13.18
CA ASP A 4 22.51 34.10 13.06
C ASP A 4 21.96 34.98 14.20
N THR A 5 22.83 35.43 15.09
CA THR A 5 22.47 36.21 16.28
C THR A 5 22.19 37.69 15.96
N SER A 6 22.22 38.07 14.69
CA SER A 6 22.15 39.48 14.25
C SER A 6 20.76 39.94 13.80
N SER A 7 19.84 39.02 13.52
CA SER A 7 18.45 39.37 13.18
C SER A 7 17.56 39.39 14.43
N PRO A 8 16.65 40.37 14.59
CA PRO A 8 15.71 40.39 15.71
C PRO A 8 14.93 39.07 15.72
N ARG A 9 14.82 38.42 16.89
CA ARG A 9 14.03 37.19 17.07
C ARG A 9 12.56 37.50 16.80
N GLN A 10 12.16 37.47 15.53
CA GLN A 10 10.77 37.55 15.12
C GLN A 10 10.22 36.13 15.06
N ALA A 11 9.16 35.86 15.84
CA ALA A 11 8.54 34.55 15.89
C ALA A 11 7.74 34.17 14.62
N VAL A 12 7.78 34.99 13.57
CA VAL A 12 7.23 34.66 12.23
C VAL A 12 8.25 34.98 11.16
N ALA A 13 8.40 34.06 10.22
CA ALA A 13 9.23 34.23 9.04
C ALA A 13 8.57 33.62 7.80
N ASP A 14 8.86 34.20 6.66
CA ASP A 14 8.52 33.60 5.37
C ASP A 14 9.70 32.77 4.87
N TYR A 15 9.42 31.52 4.49
CA TYR A 15 10.40 30.63 3.91
C TYR A 15 10.03 30.28 2.48
N GLU A 16 10.99 30.47 1.58
CA GLU A 16 10.89 29.93 0.24
C GLU A 16 11.05 28.40 0.29
N THR A 17 10.08 27.69 -0.28
CA THR A 17 10.14 26.23 -0.46
C THR A 17 9.94 25.89 -1.93
N THR A 18 10.26 24.66 -2.32
CA THR A 18 10.04 24.16 -3.70
C THR A 18 8.56 24.15 -4.11
N PHE A 19 7.63 24.26 -3.15
CA PHE A 19 6.18 24.29 -3.39
C PHE A 19 5.56 25.68 -3.21
N GLY A 20 6.39 26.74 -3.10
CA GLY A 20 5.96 28.12 -2.83
C GLY A 20 6.38 28.60 -1.45
N ASN A 21 6.05 29.85 -1.13
CA ASN A 21 6.38 30.44 0.16
C ASN A 21 5.50 29.85 1.27
N VAL A 22 6.13 29.48 2.37
CA VAL A 22 5.45 28.98 3.58
C VAL A 22 5.66 29.98 4.71
N ASN A 23 4.54 30.42 5.30
CA ASN A 23 4.56 31.23 6.52
C ASN A 23 4.85 30.28 7.69
N ALA A 24 5.95 30.50 8.39
CA ALA A 24 6.34 29.67 9.53
C ALA A 24 6.30 30.45 10.84
N VAL A 25 5.80 29.79 11.88
CA VAL A 25 5.95 30.23 13.26
C VAL A 25 7.24 29.63 13.82
N LEU A 26 8.16 30.50 14.23
CA LEU A 26 9.46 30.10 14.77
C LEU A 26 9.37 29.88 16.27
N THR A 27 9.84 28.73 16.72
CA THR A 27 9.88 28.38 18.15
C THR A 27 11.25 28.70 18.74
N ASP A 28 11.28 29.21 19.96
CA ASP A 28 12.52 29.41 20.70
C ASP A 28 13.00 28.08 21.28
N GLN A 29 14.17 27.61 20.83
CA GLN A 29 14.69 26.29 21.20
C GLN A 29 14.88 26.12 22.72
N ARG A 30 15.23 27.19 23.45
CA ARG A 30 15.42 27.11 24.91
C ARG A 30 14.08 27.02 25.63
N LEU A 31 13.09 27.78 25.18
CA LEU A 31 11.73 27.68 25.72
C LEU A 31 11.10 26.31 25.40
N SER A 32 11.29 25.80 24.18
CA SER A 32 10.87 24.46 23.78
C SER A 32 11.51 23.36 24.64
N ALA A 33 12.81 23.50 24.98
CA ALA A 33 13.48 22.60 25.90
C ALA A 33 12.92 22.71 27.33
N ALA A 34 12.61 23.92 27.80
CA ALA A 34 12.07 24.14 29.14
C ALA A 34 10.68 23.49 29.32
N ILE A 35 9.79 23.59 28.32
CA ILE A 35 8.44 23.01 28.40
C ILE A 35 8.40 21.47 28.20
N THR A 36 9.52 20.88 27.76
CA THR A 36 9.67 19.43 27.57
C THR A 36 10.46 18.75 28.69
N LEU A 37 10.86 19.50 29.74
CA LEU A 37 11.48 18.92 30.93
C LEU A 37 10.57 17.86 31.60
N PRO A 38 11.15 16.86 32.30
CA PRO A 38 10.39 15.85 33.05
C PRO A 38 9.38 16.45 34.02
N GLN A 39 8.23 15.77 34.21
CA GLN A 39 7.10 16.22 35.02
C GLN A 39 6.50 15.07 35.86
N ARG A 40 7.34 14.16 36.34
CA ARG A 40 6.93 12.90 36.99
C ARG A 40 6.41 13.11 38.41
N ASN A 41 6.83 14.20 39.06
CA ASN A 41 6.46 14.56 40.43
C ASN A 41 6.33 16.09 40.59
N ALA A 42 5.82 16.53 41.74
CA ALA A 42 5.58 17.95 42.01
C ALA A 42 6.87 18.80 41.95
N SER A 43 8.00 18.27 42.42
CA SER A 43 9.28 18.98 42.40
C SER A 43 9.77 19.23 40.97
N GLU A 44 9.68 18.22 40.10
CA GLU A 44 10.01 18.33 38.67
C GLU A 44 9.12 19.37 37.96
N VAL A 45 7.82 19.39 38.26
CA VAL A 45 6.89 20.41 37.74
C VAL A 45 7.31 21.83 38.15
N ILE A 46 7.75 22.01 39.40
CA ILE A 46 8.23 23.32 39.90
C ILE A 46 9.51 23.73 39.16
N VAL A 47 10.48 22.81 39.01
CA VAL A 47 11.75 23.07 38.32
C VAL A 47 11.50 23.43 36.86
N ALA A 48 10.66 22.68 36.15
CA ALA A 48 10.34 22.96 34.76
C ALA A 48 9.69 24.34 34.58
N ARG A 49 8.77 24.72 35.48
CA ARG A 49 8.16 26.05 35.51
C ARG A 49 9.17 27.16 35.81
N GLN A 50 10.02 26.97 36.80
CA GLN A 50 11.06 27.94 37.15
C GLN A 50 12.06 28.12 36.01
N ARG A 51 12.44 27.04 35.34
CA ARG A 51 13.31 27.10 34.15
C ARG A 51 12.64 27.89 33.03
N PHE A 52 11.37 27.61 32.74
CA PHE A 52 10.61 28.36 31.75
C PHE A 52 10.59 29.87 32.06
N LEU A 53 10.26 30.25 33.30
CA LEU A 53 10.25 31.65 33.73
C LEU A 53 11.64 32.32 33.68
N ALA A 54 12.69 31.58 34.06
CA ALA A 54 14.06 32.09 34.02
C ALA A 54 14.52 32.36 32.58
N GLU A 55 14.19 31.46 31.64
CA GLU A 55 14.51 31.67 30.22
C GLU A 55 13.73 32.86 29.64
N THR A 56 12.45 33.05 29.98
CA THR A 56 11.70 34.21 29.51
C THR A 56 12.20 35.52 30.13
N ALA A 57 12.60 35.51 31.40
CA ALA A 57 13.22 36.67 32.04
C ALA A 57 14.56 37.03 31.38
N ALA A 58 15.40 36.03 31.09
CA ALA A 58 16.67 36.23 30.40
C ALA A 58 16.49 36.76 28.95
N ILE A 59 15.42 36.36 28.27
CA ILE A 59 15.06 36.90 26.96
C ILE A 59 14.61 38.37 27.09
N ALA A 60 13.76 38.67 28.08
CA ALA A 60 13.28 40.04 28.33
C ALA A 60 14.41 41.00 28.70
N ASP A 61 15.45 40.51 29.39
CA ASP A 61 16.64 41.28 29.77
C ASP A 61 17.72 41.31 28.67
N SER A 62 17.45 40.73 27.49
CA SER A 62 18.44 40.71 26.41
C SER A 62 18.60 42.09 25.76
N PRO A 63 19.80 42.46 25.28
CA PRO A 63 20.02 43.75 24.60
C PRO A 63 19.06 44.00 23.43
N ALA A 64 18.66 42.93 22.73
CA ALA A 64 17.69 43.03 21.65
C ALA A 64 16.29 43.43 22.12
N ALA A 65 15.83 42.94 23.28
CA ALA A 65 14.54 43.29 23.89
C ALA A 65 14.53 44.68 24.53
N LEU A 66 15.69 45.16 24.96
CA LEU A 66 15.85 46.47 25.61
C LEU A 66 15.95 47.63 24.60
N VAL A 67 16.46 47.35 23.40
CA VAL A 67 16.69 48.35 22.35
C VAL A 67 15.60 48.34 21.27
N ASN A 68 15.14 47.15 20.89
CA ASN A 68 14.05 46.99 19.94
C ASN A 68 12.76 46.67 20.69
N THR A 69 11.62 47.00 20.10
CA THR A 69 10.26 46.68 20.56
C THR A 69 10.11 45.29 21.19
N PRO A 70 9.06 45.05 22.01
CA PRO A 70 8.87 43.78 22.72
C PRO A 70 9.10 42.57 21.82
N LEU A 71 10.05 41.69 22.21
CA LEU A 71 10.34 40.48 21.45
C LEU A 71 9.19 39.48 21.60
N THR A 72 8.54 39.14 20.50
CA THR A 72 7.55 38.06 20.50
C THR A 72 8.24 36.73 20.32
N VAL A 73 8.10 35.85 21.30
CA VAL A 73 8.67 34.50 21.31
C VAL A 73 7.57 33.45 21.39
N VAL A 74 7.78 32.30 20.74
CA VAL A 74 6.86 31.16 20.79
C VAL A 74 7.53 29.97 21.43
N ALA A 75 6.88 29.41 22.44
CA ALA A 75 7.28 28.15 23.06
C ALA A 75 6.33 27.05 22.56
N ALA A 76 6.88 26.06 21.84
CA ALA A 76 6.13 24.88 21.41
C ALA A 76 7.03 23.64 21.51
N PRO A 77 6.47 22.46 21.77
CA PRO A 77 7.27 21.25 21.92
C PRO A 77 8.00 20.88 20.62
N LEU A 78 9.16 20.25 20.75
CA LEU A 78 9.93 19.74 19.61
C LEU A 78 9.43 18.38 19.11
N ASP A 79 8.72 17.63 19.95
CA ASP A 79 8.09 16.35 19.61
C ASP A 79 6.57 16.52 19.58
N LEU A 80 5.93 16.06 18.50
CA LEU A 80 4.47 16.06 18.32
C LEU A 80 3.74 15.18 19.36
N ARG A 81 4.46 14.28 20.04
CA ARG A 81 3.93 13.42 21.12
C ARG A 81 3.98 14.08 22.50
N TRP A 82 4.31 15.36 22.57
CA TRP A 82 4.34 16.08 23.84
C TRP A 82 2.98 16.06 24.53
N ALA A 83 2.94 15.39 25.68
CA ALA A 83 1.75 15.26 26.52
C ALA A 83 2.09 15.80 27.92
N PRO A 84 1.98 17.13 28.14
CA PRO A 84 2.32 17.72 29.43
C PRO A 84 1.30 17.30 30.49
N SER A 85 1.76 17.20 31.74
CA SER A 85 0.85 17.02 32.87
C SER A 85 -0.10 18.23 32.98
N PRO A 86 -1.40 18.03 33.26
CA PRO A 86 -2.35 19.14 33.40
C PRO A 86 -1.98 20.14 34.50
N SER A 87 -1.24 19.70 35.53
CA SER A 87 -0.74 20.54 36.62
C SER A 87 0.39 21.46 36.16
N PHE A 88 1.37 20.92 35.40
CA PHE A 88 2.43 21.71 34.79
C PHE A 88 1.88 22.75 33.83
N LEU A 89 1.03 22.34 32.88
CA LEU A 89 0.50 23.24 31.85
C LEU A 89 -0.27 24.40 32.47
N ARG A 90 -1.17 24.13 33.41
CA ARG A 90 -1.89 25.17 34.16
C ARG A 90 -0.93 26.09 34.92
N SER A 91 0.11 25.54 35.52
CA SER A 91 1.05 26.34 36.30
C SER A 91 1.93 27.22 35.44
N VAL A 92 2.38 26.76 34.26
CA VAL A 92 3.15 27.57 33.31
C VAL A 92 2.27 28.67 32.73
N LEU A 93 1.06 28.36 32.28
CA LEU A 93 0.13 29.36 31.72
C LEU A 93 -0.19 30.48 32.73
N ARG A 94 -0.46 30.13 33.99
CA ARG A 94 -0.68 31.11 35.05
C ARG A 94 0.57 31.96 35.31
N ALA A 95 1.74 31.33 35.30
CA ALA A 95 3.01 32.03 35.47
C ALA A 95 3.30 32.98 34.30
N THR A 96 2.94 32.62 33.08
CA THR A 96 3.03 33.48 31.89
C THR A 96 2.14 34.72 32.01
N GLN A 97 0.93 34.57 32.56
CA GLN A 97 0.01 35.68 32.78
C GLN A 97 0.43 36.61 33.93
N ALA A 98 1.11 36.08 34.95
CA ALA A 98 1.46 36.81 36.16
C ALA A 98 2.85 37.45 36.13
N ALA A 99 3.75 37.01 35.25
CA ALA A 99 5.10 37.53 35.23
C ALA A 99 5.14 38.97 34.68
N PRO A 100 5.74 39.94 35.39
CA PRO A 100 5.72 41.35 35.00
C PRO A 100 6.55 41.66 33.74
N TRP A 101 7.43 40.74 33.31
CA TRP A 101 8.27 40.89 32.12
C TRP A 101 7.68 40.21 30.87
N MET A 102 6.43 39.75 30.91
CA MET A 102 5.77 39.07 29.78
C MET A 102 4.41 39.69 29.46
N ILE A 103 4.08 39.71 28.17
CA ILE A 103 2.78 40.14 27.65
C ILE A 103 2.21 38.99 26.81
N PRO A 104 1.15 38.30 27.25
CA PRO A 104 0.49 37.28 26.45
C PRO A 104 -0.04 37.88 25.14
N THR A 105 0.25 37.23 24.01
CA THR A 105 -0.19 37.66 22.68
C THR A 105 -0.87 36.49 21.96
N THR A 106 -1.86 36.78 21.11
CA THR A 106 -2.57 35.75 20.34
C THR A 106 -1.74 35.31 19.13
N LEU A 107 -1.95 34.06 18.71
CA LEU A 107 -1.32 33.55 17.47
C LEU A 107 -1.74 34.40 16.25
N GLU A 108 -2.98 34.85 16.20
CA GLU A 108 -3.47 35.72 15.12
C GLU A 108 -2.73 37.06 15.07
N SER A 109 -2.52 37.73 16.21
CA SER A 109 -1.76 38.98 16.27
C SER A 109 -0.30 38.76 15.86
N LEU A 110 0.28 37.61 16.22
CA LEU A 110 1.62 37.22 15.79
C LEU A 110 1.69 37.03 14.26
N LEU A 111 0.74 36.31 13.66
CA LEU A 111 0.69 36.05 12.21
C LEU A 111 0.51 37.32 11.37
N ASN A 112 -0.08 38.36 11.97
CA ASN A 112 -0.29 39.68 11.37
C ASN A 112 0.88 40.67 11.64
N SER A 113 1.89 40.27 12.41
CA SER A 113 3.06 41.11 12.70
C SER A 113 4.04 41.16 11.51
N PRO A 114 4.89 42.20 11.42
CA PRO A 114 5.96 42.26 10.43
C PRO A 114 6.81 41.00 10.48
N ARG A 115 7.10 40.43 9.30
CA ARG A 115 7.76 39.13 9.17
C ARG A 115 9.24 39.30 8.93
N GLY A 116 10.02 38.38 9.49
CA GLY A 116 11.43 38.30 9.21
C GLY A 116 11.65 37.73 7.82
N ALA A 117 12.58 38.30 7.06
CA ALA A 117 13.12 37.61 5.90
C ALA A 117 14.02 36.48 6.39
N SER A 118 13.74 35.24 5.98
CA SER A 118 14.60 34.10 6.29
C SER A 118 15.10 33.45 5.01
N ASN A 119 16.32 32.93 5.07
CA ASN A 119 16.89 32.16 3.97
C ASN A 119 16.09 30.87 3.75
N ARG A 120 16.05 30.39 2.50
CA ARG A 120 15.45 29.10 2.13
C ARG A 120 15.77 28.02 3.16
N LEU A 121 14.74 27.33 3.67
CA LEU A 121 14.92 26.13 4.48
C LEU A 121 15.61 25.08 3.62
N ALA A 122 16.91 24.94 3.79
CA ALA A 122 17.63 23.82 3.24
C ALA A 122 17.20 22.57 4.02
N TYR A 123 16.45 21.68 3.36
CA TYR A 123 16.22 20.35 3.89
C TYR A 123 17.58 19.64 4.02
N ALA A 124 18.04 19.48 5.25
CA ALA A 124 19.18 18.63 5.56
C ALA A 124 18.64 17.23 5.84
N ALA A 125 18.99 16.27 4.99
CA ALA A 125 18.63 14.87 5.22
C ALA A 125 19.15 14.44 6.59
N GLY A 126 18.23 14.05 7.49
CA GLY A 126 18.59 13.55 8.81
C GLY A 126 19.12 12.13 8.75
N ASN A 127 19.90 11.72 9.76
CA ASN A 127 20.36 10.33 9.89
C ASN A 127 19.24 9.35 10.27
N SER A 128 18.05 9.86 10.62
CA SER A 128 16.91 9.10 11.11
C SER A 128 15.72 9.16 10.14
N GLU A 129 15.94 9.29 8.84
CA GLU A 129 14.84 9.29 7.88
C GLU A 129 14.17 7.92 7.74
N LEU A 130 12.92 7.91 7.28
CA LEU A 130 12.23 6.67 6.94
C LEU A 130 12.95 6.00 5.77
N THR A 131 13.30 4.72 5.93
CA THR A 131 14.06 3.99 4.92
C THR A 131 13.25 3.81 3.64
N ARG A 132 13.94 3.64 2.50
CA ARG A 132 13.31 3.28 1.23
C ARG A 132 12.47 2.00 1.38
N ALA A 133 12.94 1.02 2.14
CA ALA A 133 12.22 -0.21 2.43
C ALA A 133 10.89 0.06 3.14
N TYR A 134 10.90 0.90 4.18
CA TYR A 134 9.69 1.31 4.90
C TYR A 134 8.66 1.96 3.96
N LEU A 135 9.10 2.96 3.17
CA LEU A 135 8.23 3.67 2.23
C LEU A 135 7.69 2.74 1.12
N SER A 136 8.50 1.80 0.65
CA SER A 136 8.06 0.79 -0.33
C SER A 136 6.99 -0.15 0.26
N GLY A 137 7.15 -0.54 1.53
CA GLY A 137 6.17 -1.32 2.26
C GLY A 137 4.85 -0.57 2.45
N LEU A 138 4.92 0.72 2.84
CA LEU A 138 3.75 1.57 2.93
C LEU A 138 3.02 1.71 1.59
N LYS A 139 3.75 1.91 0.48
CA LYS A 139 3.17 1.97 -0.87
C LYS A 139 2.48 0.65 -1.26
N ALA A 140 3.07 -0.50 -0.89
CA ALA A 140 2.45 -1.79 -1.12
C ALA A 140 1.14 -1.96 -0.33
N ILE A 141 1.11 -1.53 0.94
CA ILE A 141 -0.11 -1.53 1.77
C ILE A 141 -1.19 -0.62 1.17
N GLN A 142 -0.83 0.59 0.74
CA GLN A 142 -1.77 1.48 0.03
C GLN A 142 -2.35 0.83 -1.22
N GLY A 143 -1.52 0.11 -1.98
CA GLY A 143 -1.97 -0.67 -3.14
C GLY A 143 -2.99 -1.76 -2.76
N LYS A 144 -2.75 -2.50 -1.67
CA LYS A 144 -3.66 -3.53 -1.15
C LYS A 144 -4.99 -2.95 -0.67
N VAL A 145 -4.97 -1.81 0.03
CA VAL A 145 -6.21 -1.08 0.40
C VAL A 145 -6.97 -0.68 -0.87
N GLY A 146 -6.27 -0.20 -1.89
CA GLY A 146 -6.85 0.09 -3.20
C GLY A 146 -7.48 -1.14 -3.87
N GLN A 147 -6.84 -2.30 -3.80
CA GLN A 147 -7.40 -3.56 -4.31
C GLN A 147 -8.66 -3.98 -3.56
N LEU A 148 -8.62 -3.99 -2.22
CA LEU A 148 -9.75 -4.35 -1.36
C LEU A 148 -10.96 -3.46 -1.61
N THR A 149 -10.75 -2.14 -1.64
CA THR A 149 -11.83 -1.18 -1.85
C THR A 149 -12.34 -1.15 -3.29
N ALA A 150 -11.51 -1.48 -4.28
CA ALA A 150 -11.93 -1.46 -5.69
C ALA A 150 -12.98 -2.52 -6.04
N VAL A 151 -13.05 -3.63 -5.30
CA VAL A 151 -14.05 -4.68 -5.53
C VAL A 151 -15.33 -4.45 -4.74
N GLN A 152 -15.31 -3.66 -3.68
CA GLN A 152 -16.50 -3.38 -2.87
C GLN A 152 -17.44 -2.41 -3.59
N GLN A 153 -18.74 -2.70 -3.60
CA GLN A 153 -19.73 -1.77 -4.15
C GLN A 153 -20.06 -0.61 -3.18
N THR A 154 -20.01 -0.90 -1.88
CA THR A 154 -20.27 0.08 -0.82
C THR A 154 -19.09 0.10 0.15
N PRO A 155 -18.53 1.27 0.48
CA PRO A 155 -17.49 1.35 1.49
C PRO A 155 -17.99 0.88 2.87
N GLY A 156 -17.28 -0.04 3.51
CA GLY A 156 -17.57 -0.51 4.87
C GLY A 156 -16.75 0.19 5.97
N PRO A 157 -17.08 -0.02 7.25
CA PRO A 157 -16.33 0.53 8.40
C PRO A 157 -14.84 0.17 8.40
N VAL A 158 -14.53 -1.02 7.88
CA VAL A 158 -13.17 -1.53 7.67
C VAL A 158 -12.30 -0.55 6.85
N ASN A 159 -12.90 0.19 5.91
CA ASN A 159 -12.18 1.15 5.08
C ASN A 159 -11.67 2.36 5.87
N GLN A 160 -12.45 2.85 6.83
CA GLN A 160 -12.02 3.93 7.71
C GLN A 160 -10.87 3.46 8.62
N ALA A 161 -10.99 2.27 9.20
CA ALA A 161 -9.93 1.70 10.04
C ALA A 161 -8.59 1.60 9.28
N TYR A 162 -8.62 1.20 8.00
CA TYR A 162 -7.43 1.18 7.16
C TYR A 162 -6.90 2.56 6.79
N ALA A 163 -7.78 3.53 6.52
CA ALA A 163 -7.36 4.92 6.29
C ALA A 163 -6.62 5.48 7.50
N GLU A 164 -7.15 5.27 8.71
CA GLU A 164 -6.49 5.68 9.95
C GLU A 164 -5.18 4.92 10.20
N ALA A 165 -5.14 3.62 9.92
CA ALA A 165 -3.92 2.82 10.05
C ALA A 165 -2.83 3.30 9.09
N LEU A 166 -3.18 3.66 7.85
CA LEU A 166 -2.27 4.26 6.88
C LEU A 166 -1.75 5.62 7.35
N LEU A 167 -2.61 6.48 7.91
CA LEU A 167 -2.18 7.76 8.49
C LEU A 167 -1.21 7.56 9.66
N ARG A 168 -1.48 6.60 10.56
CA ARG A 168 -0.55 6.24 11.64
C ARG A 168 0.78 5.72 11.08
N ALA A 169 0.75 4.88 10.05
CA ALA A 169 1.94 4.36 9.39
C ALA A 169 2.77 5.44 8.66
N GLN A 170 2.18 6.59 8.33
CA GLN A 170 2.88 7.74 7.74
C GLN A 170 3.54 8.66 8.78
N SER A 171 3.37 8.39 10.08
CA SER A 171 3.90 9.24 11.14
C SER A 171 5.42 9.41 11.06
N ALA A 172 5.87 10.64 11.28
CA ALA A 172 7.29 10.95 11.44
C ALA A 172 7.88 10.31 12.72
N ALA A 173 7.05 9.82 13.65
CA ALA A 173 7.51 9.17 14.89
C ALA A 173 8.35 7.91 14.61
N TRP A 174 8.11 7.20 13.50
CA TRP A 174 8.85 5.99 13.14
C TRP A 174 10.32 6.26 12.75
N ARG A 175 10.69 7.53 12.57
CA ARG A 175 12.08 7.97 12.48
C ARG A 175 12.87 7.67 13.76
N ALA A 176 12.24 7.85 14.92
CA ALA A 176 12.83 7.57 16.23
C ALA A 176 12.61 6.11 16.66
N GLU A 177 11.55 5.47 16.18
CA GLU A 177 11.17 4.10 16.54
C GLU A 177 10.94 3.22 15.29
N PRO A 178 12.00 2.92 14.52
CA PRO A 178 11.87 2.21 13.25
C PRO A 178 11.35 0.78 13.41
N GLY A 179 11.70 0.10 14.51
CA GLY A 179 11.22 -1.24 14.81
C GLY A 179 9.70 -1.30 15.05
N THR A 180 9.18 -0.36 15.84
CA THR A 180 7.74 -0.23 16.12
C THR A 180 6.96 0.08 14.84
N GLY A 181 7.47 0.99 14.01
CA GLY A 181 6.85 1.31 12.71
C GLY A 181 6.84 0.10 11.77
N ALA A 182 7.95 -0.65 11.68
CA ALA A 182 8.03 -1.85 10.84
C ALA A 182 7.05 -2.95 11.31
N ALA A 183 6.92 -3.15 12.62
CA ALA A 183 5.96 -4.09 13.18
C ALA A 183 4.51 -3.67 12.87
N LEU A 184 4.20 -2.37 12.96
CA LEU A 184 2.89 -1.84 12.58
C LEU A 184 2.59 -2.10 11.09
N LEU A 185 3.53 -1.81 10.18
CA LEU A 185 3.35 -2.11 8.75
C LEU A 185 3.11 -3.61 8.51
N ALA A 186 3.88 -4.49 9.17
CA ALA A 186 3.71 -5.93 9.04
C ALA A 186 2.32 -6.38 9.51
N ALA A 187 1.85 -5.87 10.66
CA ALA A 187 0.53 -6.17 11.19
C ALA A 187 -0.59 -5.72 10.25
N ILE A 188 -0.53 -4.48 9.74
CA ILE A 188 -1.51 -3.96 8.76
C ILE A 188 -1.49 -4.82 7.48
N SER A 189 -0.31 -5.17 6.98
CA SER A 189 -0.18 -5.97 5.75
C SER A 189 -0.73 -7.39 5.91
N SER A 190 -0.54 -8.00 7.09
CA SER A 190 -1.10 -9.32 7.42
C SER A 190 -2.63 -9.26 7.48
N GLU A 191 -3.18 -8.27 8.19
CA GLU A 191 -4.63 -8.12 8.31
C GLU A 191 -5.29 -7.83 6.96
N LEU A 192 -4.67 -6.98 6.12
CA LEU A 192 -5.14 -6.73 4.76
C LEU A 192 -5.13 -7.98 3.89
N ASN A 193 -4.12 -8.85 4.02
CA ASN A 193 -4.11 -10.12 3.30
C ASN A 193 -5.29 -11.00 3.72
N THR A 194 -5.54 -11.11 5.03
CA THR A 194 -6.70 -11.84 5.56
C THR A 194 -8.01 -11.32 4.97
N GLN A 195 -8.20 -10.00 4.90
CA GLN A 195 -9.41 -9.41 4.32
C GLN A 195 -9.51 -9.63 2.80
N ILE A 196 -8.40 -9.50 2.06
CA ILE A 196 -8.38 -9.76 0.61
C ILE A 196 -8.71 -11.22 0.32
N ASP A 197 -8.19 -12.15 1.13
CA ASP A 197 -8.39 -13.59 0.95
C ASP A 197 -9.83 -14.05 1.27
N GLN A 198 -10.68 -13.20 1.87
CA GLN A 198 -12.11 -13.48 2.01
C GLN A 198 -12.82 -13.59 0.64
N VAL A 199 -12.31 -12.91 -0.39
CA VAL A 199 -12.84 -12.98 -1.75
C VAL A 199 -11.84 -13.71 -2.64
N ARG A 200 -12.12 -14.97 -2.95
CA ARG A 200 -11.15 -15.82 -3.64
C ARG A 200 -11.80 -16.85 -4.56
N PRO A 201 -11.09 -17.30 -5.60
CA PRO A 201 -11.45 -18.50 -6.32
C PRO A 201 -11.17 -19.72 -5.44
N ILE A 202 -12.11 -20.67 -5.40
CA ILE A 202 -12.00 -21.92 -4.62
C ILE A 202 -11.96 -23.17 -5.51
N SER A 203 -11.89 -23.00 -6.83
CA SER A 203 -11.69 -24.10 -7.78
C SER A 203 -10.31 -24.74 -7.64
N SER A 204 -10.27 -26.07 -7.70
CA SER A 204 -9.04 -26.87 -7.68
C SER A 204 -9.22 -28.15 -8.49
N GLY A 205 -8.10 -28.82 -8.80
CA GLY A 205 -8.10 -30.13 -9.46
C GLY A 205 -7.83 -30.09 -10.96
N THR A 206 -8.14 -31.21 -11.63
CA THR A 206 -7.88 -31.41 -13.06
C THR A 206 -9.19 -31.51 -13.84
N ILE A 207 -9.30 -30.74 -14.92
CA ILE A 207 -10.47 -30.72 -15.82
C ILE A 207 -9.99 -31.18 -17.20
N THR A 208 -10.58 -32.25 -17.71
CA THR A 208 -10.20 -32.82 -19.02
C THR A 208 -11.33 -32.65 -20.02
N PHE A 209 -11.00 -32.06 -21.17
CA PHE A 209 -11.93 -31.88 -22.27
C PHE A 209 -11.77 -33.00 -23.31
N SER A 210 -12.90 -33.49 -23.81
CA SER A 210 -12.94 -34.44 -24.93
C SER A 210 -12.39 -33.83 -26.23
N GLY A 211 -12.47 -32.50 -26.37
CA GLY A 211 -11.98 -31.71 -27.50
C GLY A 211 -10.92 -30.69 -27.09
N ASP A 212 -10.64 -29.73 -27.97
CA ASP A 212 -9.71 -28.61 -27.76
C ASP A 212 -10.41 -27.37 -27.16
N ALA A 213 -11.74 -27.40 -27.01
CA ALA A 213 -12.52 -26.36 -26.35
C ALA A 213 -13.51 -26.97 -25.34
N GLY A 214 -13.86 -26.18 -24.32
CA GLY A 214 -14.80 -26.57 -23.28
C GLY A 214 -15.07 -25.45 -22.28
N ASN A 215 -15.95 -25.74 -21.32
CA ASN A 215 -16.27 -24.82 -20.23
C ASN A 215 -15.57 -25.27 -18.95
N VAL A 216 -14.88 -24.35 -18.29
CA VAL A 216 -14.25 -24.55 -16.98
C VAL A 216 -15.23 -24.08 -15.90
N PRO A 217 -15.71 -24.97 -15.01
CA PRO A 217 -16.45 -24.55 -13.82
C PRO A 217 -15.52 -23.84 -12.84
N VAL A 218 -15.73 -22.54 -12.65
CA VAL A 218 -15.01 -21.72 -11.69
C VAL A 218 -15.93 -21.32 -10.55
N THR A 219 -15.61 -21.76 -9.33
CA THR A 219 -16.32 -21.37 -8.12
C THR A 219 -15.58 -20.24 -7.42
N LEU A 220 -16.29 -19.16 -7.14
CA LEU A 220 -15.82 -17.99 -6.42
C LEU A 220 -16.53 -17.90 -5.07
N ALA A 221 -15.80 -17.54 -4.02
CA ALA A 221 -16.34 -17.32 -2.69
C ALA A 221 -16.17 -15.85 -2.30
N ASN A 222 -17.22 -15.28 -1.71
CA ASN A 222 -17.17 -14.03 -0.97
C ASN A 222 -17.52 -14.33 0.49
N ASP A 223 -16.51 -14.57 1.31
CA ASP A 223 -16.67 -14.77 2.76
C ASP A 223 -16.68 -13.43 3.53
N SER A 224 -16.68 -12.28 2.84
CA SER A 224 -16.73 -10.95 3.44
C SER A 224 -18.16 -10.52 3.78
N ASP A 225 -18.28 -9.40 4.50
CA ASP A 225 -19.54 -8.77 4.91
C ASP A 225 -20.13 -7.81 3.85
N SER A 226 -19.45 -7.66 2.70
CA SER A 226 -19.75 -6.62 1.71
C SER A 226 -20.07 -7.24 0.34
N VAL A 227 -20.96 -6.59 -0.41
CA VAL A 227 -21.22 -6.97 -1.81
C VAL A 227 -19.98 -6.63 -2.65
N VAL A 228 -19.48 -7.61 -3.41
CA VAL A 228 -18.29 -7.43 -4.24
C VAL A 228 -18.60 -7.57 -5.73
N ASN A 229 -17.92 -6.75 -6.54
CA ASN A 229 -17.89 -6.79 -7.99
C ASN A 229 -16.47 -7.10 -8.46
N VAL A 230 -16.28 -8.26 -9.08
CA VAL A 230 -14.99 -8.76 -9.52
C VAL A 230 -15.00 -9.09 -11.01
N GLY A 231 -13.81 -9.15 -11.60
CA GLY A 231 -13.55 -9.85 -12.84
C GLY A 231 -12.83 -11.17 -12.59
N LEU A 232 -12.75 -11.99 -13.62
CA LEU A 232 -12.12 -13.31 -13.59
C LEU A 232 -11.33 -13.53 -14.88
N SER A 233 -10.09 -14.00 -14.74
CA SER A 233 -9.23 -14.37 -15.86
C SER A 233 -8.58 -15.74 -15.60
N LEU A 234 -8.56 -16.57 -16.64
CA LEU A 234 -7.83 -17.83 -16.65
C LEU A 234 -6.52 -17.64 -17.40
N ILE A 235 -5.39 -17.96 -16.76
CA ILE A 235 -4.05 -17.73 -17.30
C ILE A 235 -3.32 -19.07 -17.38
N GLY A 236 -3.13 -19.58 -18.60
CA GLY A 236 -2.34 -20.79 -18.85
C GLY A 236 -0.85 -20.55 -18.64
N VAL A 237 -0.11 -21.61 -18.28
CA VAL A 237 1.34 -21.60 -18.16
C VAL A 237 1.92 -22.72 -19.04
N PRO A 238 2.47 -22.40 -20.23
CA PRO A 238 2.64 -21.06 -20.83
C PRO A 238 1.32 -20.44 -21.33
N SER A 239 1.27 -19.11 -21.40
CA SER A 239 0.05 -18.35 -21.73
C SER A 239 -0.44 -18.55 -23.16
N SER A 240 0.45 -18.85 -24.10
CA SER A 240 0.11 -19.12 -25.51
C SER A 240 -0.73 -20.39 -25.72
N ARG A 241 -0.85 -21.25 -24.71
CA ARG A 241 -1.60 -22.51 -24.79
C ARG A 241 -3.05 -22.42 -24.33
N LEU A 242 -3.48 -21.27 -23.79
CA LEU A 242 -4.84 -21.07 -23.32
C LEU A 242 -5.45 -19.82 -23.95
N GLU A 243 -6.52 -20.02 -24.70
CA GLU A 243 -7.37 -18.95 -25.21
C GLU A 243 -8.59 -18.82 -24.30
N SER A 244 -8.72 -17.68 -23.64
CA SER A 244 -9.87 -17.35 -22.78
C SER A 244 -10.05 -15.83 -22.71
N VAL A 245 -11.31 -15.38 -22.71
CA VAL A 245 -11.65 -13.96 -22.55
C VAL A 245 -11.98 -13.70 -21.08
N PRO A 246 -11.38 -12.67 -20.44
CA PRO A 246 -11.73 -12.30 -19.07
C PRO A 246 -13.22 -11.98 -18.93
N LYS A 247 -13.85 -12.51 -17.88
CA LYS A 247 -15.25 -12.20 -17.53
C LYS A 247 -15.27 -11.07 -16.51
N THR A 248 -16.09 -10.05 -16.73
CA THR A 248 -16.19 -8.87 -15.85
C THR A 248 -17.60 -8.70 -15.30
N GLY A 249 -17.77 -7.84 -14.30
CA GLY A 249 -19.09 -7.52 -13.75
C GLY A 249 -19.70 -8.64 -12.91
N ILE A 250 -18.88 -9.49 -12.30
CA ILE A 250 -19.34 -10.61 -11.49
C ILE A 250 -19.67 -10.08 -10.10
N VAL A 251 -20.95 -10.03 -9.75
CA VAL A 251 -21.41 -9.61 -8.43
C VAL A 251 -21.59 -10.83 -7.53
N ILE A 252 -21.03 -10.77 -6.32
CA ILE A 252 -21.13 -11.83 -5.31
C ILE A 252 -21.62 -11.20 -4.00
N GLU A 253 -22.76 -11.67 -3.52
CA GLU A 253 -23.34 -11.24 -2.25
C GLU A 253 -22.49 -11.68 -1.03
N PRO A 254 -22.61 -11.00 0.12
CA PRO A 254 -21.92 -11.39 1.35
C PRO A 254 -22.18 -12.84 1.75
N GLY A 255 -21.13 -13.57 2.13
CA GLY A 255 -21.20 -14.97 2.55
C GLY A 255 -21.61 -15.97 1.46
N GLN A 256 -21.73 -15.55 0.19
CA GLN A 256 -22.18 -16.40 -0.91
C GLN A 256 -21.03 -17.00 -1.71
N LYS A 257 -21.33 -18.12 -2.36
CA LYS A 257 -20.48 -18.78 -3.34
C LYS A 257 -21.24 -18.92 -4.64
N ILE A 258 -20.58 -18.59 -5.75
CA ILE A 258 -21.16 -18.73 -7.08
C ILE A 258 -20.26 -19.58 -7.96
N SER A 259 -20.85 -20.36 -8.86
CA SER A 259 -20.12 -21.13 -9.87
C SER A 259 -20.43 -20.58 -11.26
N LEU A 260 -19.39 -20.35 -12.04
CA LEU A 260 -19.45 -19.77 -13.37
C LEU A 260 -18.78 -20.71 -14.36
N GLU A 261 -19.43 -20.94 -15.50
CA GLU A 261 -18.84 -21.65 -16.62
C GLU A 261 -18.05 -20.68 -17.50
N ILE A 262 -16.75 -20.90 -17.63
CA ILE A 262 -15.84 -20.06 -18.43
C ILE A 262 -15.41 -20.81 -19.69
N PRO A 263 -15.79 -20.33 -20.89
CA PRO A 263 -15.37 -20.95 -22.13
C PRO A 263 -13.86 -20.76 -22.34
N VAL A 264 -13.19 -21.85 -22.69
CA VAL A 264 -11.76 -21.86 -22.99
C VAL A 264 -11.46 -22.72 -24.21
N ARG A 265 -10.33 -22.44 -24.85
CA ARG A 265 -9.72 -23.30 -25.88
C ARG A 265 -8.27 -23.58 -25.50
N ILE A 266 -7.89 -24.85 -25.50
CA ILE A 266 -6.55 -25.34 -25.20
C ILE A 266 -5.82 -25.64 -26.50
N VAL A 267 -4.59 -25.15 -26.61
CA VAL A 267 -3.69 -25.47 -27.71
C VAL A 267 -2.69 -26.54 -27.24
N GLY A 268 -2.67 -27.68 -27.93
CA GLY A 268 -1.83 -28.84 -27.62
C GLY A 268 -2.50 -29.89 -26.71
N GLY A 269 -1.85 -31.05 -26.55
CA GLY A 269 -2.42 -32.22 -25.86
C GLY A 269 -1.95 -32.45 -24.41
N ASP A 270 -0.85 -31.82 -23.98
CA ASP A 270 -0.30 -32.04 -22.64
C ASP A 270 -1.11 -31.30 -21.56
N PRO A 271 -1.15 -31.80 -20.31
CA PRO A 271 -1.73 -31.07 -19.18
C PRO A 271 -1.19 -29.64 -19.09
N LEU A 272 -2.09 -28.67 -18.90
CA LEU A 272 -1.81 -27.25 -18.88
C LEU A 272 -2.12 -26.67 -17.49
N PRO A 273 -1.09 -26.39 -16.67
CA PRO A 273 -1.26 -25.64 -15.43
C PRO A 273 -1.89 -24.27 -15.73
N THR A 274 -2.98 -23.96 -15.05
CA THR A 274 -3.78 -22.75 -15.29
C THR A 274 -4.07 -22.06 -13.97
N LYS A 275 -3.82 -20.74 -13.93
CA LYS A 275 -4.15 -19.88 -12.79
C LYS A 275 -5.52 -19.26 -12.98
N VAL A 276 -6.36 -19.39 -11.96
CA VAL A 276 -7.64 -18.72 -11.84
C VAL A 276 -7.40 -17.44 -11.06
N GLN A 277 -7.37 -16.29 -11.74
CA GLN A 277 -7.04 -15.00 -11.16
C GLN A 277 -8.28 -14.11 -11.11
N LEU A 278 -8.64 -13.64 -9.92
CA LEU A 278 -9.63 -12.57 -9.79
C LEU A 278 -9.02 -11.23 -10.21
N LEU A 279 -9.87 -10.36 -10.75
CA LEU A 279 -9.53 -9.02 -11.20
C LEU A 279 -10.42 -7.99 -10.49
N THR A 280 -9.91 -6.78 -10.28
CA THR A 280 -10.72 -5.62 -9.93
C THR A 280 -11.55 -5.18 -11.14
N PRO A 281 -12.61 -4.36 -10.97
CA PRO A 281 -13.36 -3.78 -12.09
C PRO A 281 -12.50 -2.99 -13.09
N LYS A 282 -11.32 -2.51 -12.66
CA LYS A 282 -10.33 -1.83 -13.51
C LYS A 282 -9.33 -2.79 -14.19
N GLY A 283 -9.50 -4.10 -14.04
CA GLY A 283 -8.67 -5.13 -14.66
C GLY A 283 -7.36 -5.43 -13.93
N GLN A 284 -7.14 -4.93 -12.72
CA GLN A 284 -5.94 -5.24 -11.93
C GLN A 284 -6.09 -6.59 -11.22
N ALA A 285 -5.03 -7.35 -11.04
CA ALA A 285 -5.08 -8.59 -10.27
C ALA A 285 -5.54 -8.34 -8.82
N TYR A 286 -6.42 -9.20 -8.33
CA TYR A 286 -6.98 -9.19 -6.98
C TYR A 286 -6.71 -10.52 -6.27
N GLY A 287 -6.11 -10.46 -5.08
CA GLY A 287 -5.83 -11.63 -4.26
C GLY A 287 -4.90 -12.66 -4.91
N SER A 288 -4.74 -13.78 -4.22
CA SER A 288 -3.94 -14.91 -4.70
C SER A 288 -4.73 -15.74 -5.71
N PRO A 289 -4.11 -16.22 -6.80
CA PRO A 289 -4.79 -17.08 -7.77
C PRO A 289 -4.98 -18.50 -7.23
N ALA A 290 -6.07 -19.15 -7.62
CA ALA A 290 -6.22 -20.60 -7.45
C ALA A 290 -5.56 -21.34 -8.62
N ASN A 291 -5.07 -22.55 -8.39
CA ASN A 291 -4.40 -23.34 -9.41
C ASN A 291 -5.27 -24.53 -9.82
N ILE A 292 -5.46 -24.70 -11.12
CA ILE A 292 -6.13 -25.84 -11.74
C ILE A 292 -5.26 -26.41 -12.85
N VAL A 293 -5.55 -27.63 -13.30
CA VAL A 293 -4.89 -28.25 -14.45
C VAL A 293 -5.94 -28.53 -15.52
N LEU A 294 -5.69 -28.08 -16.74
CA LEU A 294 -6.57 -28.31 -17.88
C LEU A 294 -5.95 -29.34 -18.82
N GLY A 295 -6.73 -30.31 -19.31
CA GLY A 295 -6.28 -31.33 -20.26
C GLY A 295 -7.17 -31.37 -21.50
N SER A 296 -6.60 -31.77 -22.65
CA SER A 296 -7.34 -31.98 -23.90
C SER A 296 -6.97 -33.30 -24.55
N THR A 297 -7.97 -34.08 -24.96
CA THR A 297 -7.76 -35.33 -25.72
C THR A 297 -7.85 -35.16 -27.24
N ALA A 298 -8.05 -33.94 -27.76
CA ALA A 298 -8.24 -33.71 -29.19
C ALA A 298 -7.05 -34.16 -30.05
N TYR A 299 -5.83 -33.84 -29.62
CA TYR A 299 -4.61 -34.14 -30.36
C TYR A 299 -4.25 -35.64 -30.33
N ALA A 300 -4.60 -36.36 -29.26
CA ALA A 300 -4.41 -37.81 -29.19
C ALA A 300 -5.26 -38.54 -30.25
N ARG A 301 -6.46 -38.05 -30.55
CA ARG A 301 -7.31 -38.61 -31.62
C ARG A 301 -6.78 -38.31 -33.03
N ALA A 302 -6.23 -37.13 -33.26
CA ALA A 302 -5.64 -36.78 -34.56
C ALA A 302 -4.47 -37.71 -34.92
N ALA A 303 -3.61 -38.03 -33.95
CA ALA A 303 -2.53 -39.01 -34.13
C ALA A 303 -3.07 -40.41 -34.50
N GLY A 304 -4.19 -40.83 -33.90
CA GLY A 304 -4.86 -42.10 -34.22
C GLY A 304 -5.24 -42.21 -35.69
N TRP A 305 -5.80 -41.14 -36.28
CA TRP A 305 -6.15 -41.13 -37.72
C TRP A 305 -4.92 -41.24 -38.63
N VAL A 306 -3.80 -40.62 -38.25
CA VAL A 306 -2.54 -40.73 -39.00
C VAL A 306 -2.03 -42.17 -38.95
N VAL A 307 -2.08 -42.83 -37.79
CA VAL A 307 -1.68 -44.23 -37.64
C VAL A 307 -2.58 -45.15 -38.48
N VAL A 308 -3.90 -44.96 -38.43
CA VAL A 308 -4.85 -45.75 -39.24
C VAL A 308 -4.63 -45.54 -40.74
N ALA A 309 -4.41 -44.30 -41.18
CA ALA A 309 -4.11 -44.00 -42.58
C ALA A 309 -2.80 -44.63 -43.03
N ALA A 310 -1.74 -44.54 -42.21
CA ALA A 310 -0.45 -45.16 -42.49
C ALA A 310 -0.57 -46.69 -42.57
N PHE A 311 -1.30 -47.31 -41.64
CA PHE A 311 -1.55 -48.75 -41.64
C PHE A 311 -2.35 -49.20 -42.86
N GLY A 312 -3.37 -48.43 -43.24
CA GLY A 312 -4.15 -48.66 -44.47
C GLY A 312 -3.29 -48.55 -45.74
N ALA A 313 -2.42 -47.54 -45.82
CA ALA A 313 -1.50 -47.38 -46.95
C ALA A 313 -0.52 -48.57 -47.08
N ILE A 314 0.03 -49.04 -45.96
CA ILE A 314 0.90 -50.23 -45.93
C ILE A 314 0.12 -51.47 -46.38
N ALA A 315 -1.10 -51.68 -45.88
CA ALA A 315 -1.93 -52.82 -46.27
C ALA A 315 -2.22 -52.83 -47.78
N ILE A 316 -2.56 -51.68 -48.36
CA ILE A 316 -2.76 -51.53 -49.81
C ILE A 316 -1.48 -51.86 -50.57
N PHE A 317 -0.33 -51.35 -50.13
CA PHE A 317 0.96 -51.60 -50.77
C PHE A 317 1.32 -53.10 -50.78
N VAL A 318 1.06 -53.81 -49.68
CA VAL A 318 1.25 -55.27 -49.58
C VAL A 318 0.34 -56.03 -50.54
N VAL A 319 -0.96 -55.67 -50.60
CA VAL A 319 -1.92 -56.32 -51.50
C VAL A 319 -1.54 -56.11 -52.97
N VAL A 320 -1.15 -54.89 -53.35
CA VAL A 320 -0.68 -54.57 -54.71
C VAL A 320 0.63 -55.30 -55.05
N GLY A 321 1.55 -55.40 -54.09
CA GLY A 321 2.80 -56.15 -54.26
C GLY A 321 2.57 -57.64 -54.50
N ILE A 322 1.68 -58.28 -53.73
CA ILE A 322 1.33 -59.69 -53.88
C ILE A 322 0.62 -59.94 -55.22
N THR A 323 -0.36 -59.12 -55.58
CA THR A 323 -1.09 -59.26 -56.85
C THR A 323 -0.17 -59.07 -58.06
N ARG A 324 0.73 -58.07 -58.05
CA ARG A 324 1.75 -57.93 -59.11
C ARG A 324 2.66 -59.16 -59.22
N ARG A 325 3.08 -59.74 -58.08
CA ARG A 325 3.94 -60.93 -58.07
C ARG A 325 3.25 -62.17 -58.64
N ILE A 326 1.96 -62.35 -58.35
CA ILE A 326 1.15 -63.44 -58.91
C ILE A 326 0.92 -63.26 -60.41
N VAL A 327 0.69 -62.02 -60.87
CA VAL A 327 0.50 -61.72 -62.31
C VAL A 327 1.81 -61.89 -63.09
N GLN A 328 2.96 -61.54 -62.51
CA GLN A 328 4.27 -61.77 -63.13
C GLN A 328 4.66 -63.25 -63.19
N ALA A 329 4.29 -64.06 -62.18
CA ALA A 329 4.49 -65.51 -62.21
C ALA A 329 3.66 -66.23 -63.29
N ARG A 330 2.54 -65.64 -63.73
CA ARG A 330 1.73 -66.18 -64.84
C ARG A 330 2.22 -65.81 -66.24
N LYS A 331 3.15 -64.85 -66.36
CA LYS A 331 3.77 -64.46 -67.65
C LYS A 331 5.06 -65.24 -67.96
N SER A 332 5.43 -66.19 -67.11
CA SER A 332 6.64 -67.03 -67.26
C SER A 332 6.34 -68.41 -67.88
N ASP A 333 5.08 -68.70 -68.19
CA ASP A 333 4.58 -70.01 -68.65
C ASP A 333 4.01 -69.95 -70.09
N GLU A 334 4.40 -68.94 -70.87
CA GLU A 334 4.13 -68.84 -72.31
C GLU A 334 5.45 -68.78 -73.10
#